data_AF-A0A2U2ZQ59-F1
#
_entry.id   AF-A0A2U2ZQ59-F1
#
_cell.length_a   1.000
_cell.length_b   1.000
_cell.length_c   1.000
_cell.angle_alpha   90.00
_cell.angle_beta   90.00
_cell.angle_gamma   90.00
#
_symmetry.space_group_name_H-M   'P 1'
#
loop_
_entity.id
_entity.type
_entity.pdbx_description
1 polymer ?
#
loop_
_entity_poly.entity_id
_entity_poly.type
_entity_poly.pdbx_seq_one_letter_code
_entity_poly.pdbx_strand_id
1 'polypeptide(L)'
;MSFLRFFSDDVKEMARTLENSGGRMKDASKEMSRSDSSQMGHGGLESACNDFADSWDYGFGQLSKLTKGVSKFANKASEEFLKLDQALYDELKKSARKNKK
;
A
#
# COMPACT_ATOMS: atom_id res chain seq x y z
N MET A 1 15.83 -6.32 -19.65
CA MET A 1 15.48 -5.95 -18.26
C MET A 1 15.94 -7.07 -17.34
N SER A 2 16.52 -6.75 -16.18
CA SER A 2 16.88 -7.77 -15.19
C SER A 2 15.64 -8.26 -14.46
N PHE A 3 15.58 -9.56 -14.17
CA PHE A 3 14.52 -10.19 -13.37
C PHE A 3 14.32 -9.48 -12.03
N LEU A 4 15.39 -9.08 -11.34
CA LEU A 4 15.31 -8.41 -10.05
C LEU A 4 14.70 -7.00 -10.14
N ARG A 5 14.92 -6.28 -11.25
CA ARG A 5 14.26 -4.99 -11.49
C ARG A 5 12.75 -5.16 -11.71
N PHE A 6 12.36 -6.20 -12.44
CA PHE A 6 10.95 -6.53 -12.66
C PHE A 6 10.21 -6.77 -11.32
N PHE A 7 10.75 -7.57 -10.41
CA PHE A 7 10.14 -7.74 -9.07
C PHE A 7 10.11 -6.45 -8.25
N SER A 8 11.16 -5.63 -8.35
CA SER A 8 11.17 -4.32 -7.71
C SER A 8 9.98 -3.47 -8.17
N ASP A 9 9.69 -3.47 -9.48
CA ASP A 9 8.63 -2.67 -10.07
C ASP A 9 7.24 -3.21 -9.69
N ASP A 10 7.03 -4.53 -9.76
CA ASP A 10 5.78 -5.18 -9.35
C ASP A 10 5.43 -4.89 -7.88
N VAL A 11 6.42 -4.98 -7.01
CA VAL A 11 6.25 -4.76 -5.58
C VAL A 11 5.93 -3.29 -5.27
N LYS A 12 6.52 -2.34 -6.01
CA LYS A 12 6.16 -0.91 -5.92
C LYS A 12 4.74 -0.64 -6.42
N GLU A 13 4.32 -1.30 -7.49
CA GLU A 13 2.95 -1.16 -8.01
C GLU A 13 1.91 -1.68 -7.01
N MET A 14 2.20 -2.81 -6.36
CA MET A 14 1.38 -3.32 -5.25
C MET A 14 1.25 -2.28 -4.12
N ALA A 15 2.37 -1.69 -3.67
CA ALA A 15 2.37 -0.68 -2.63
C ALA A 15 1.49 0.53 -3.00
N ARG A 16 1.65 1.04 -4.23
CA ARG A 16 0.86 2.16 -4.76
C ARG A 16 -0.64 1.85 -4.81
N THR A 17 -1.00 0.65 -5.25
CA THR A 17 -2.39 0.20 -5.34
C THR A 17 -3.05 0.12 -3.96
N LEU A 18 -2.32 -0.37 -2.96
CA LEU A 18 -2.79 -0.43 -1.58
C LEU A 18 -2.97 0.97 -0.97
N GLU A 19 -2.04 1.89 -1.23
CA GLU A 19 -2.14 3.28 -0.78
C GLU A 19 -3.34 3.99 -1.41
N ASN A 20 -3.55 3.83 -2.71
CA ASN A 20 -4.70 4.40 -3.43
C ASN A 20 -6.02 3.85 -2.90
N SER A 21 -6.11 2.54 -2.68
CA SER A 21 -7.29 1.89 -2.11
C SER A 21 -7.58 2.42 -0.70
N GLY A 22 -6.54 2.56 0.13
CA GLY A 22 -6.65 3.16 1.47
C GLY A 22 -7.11 4.61 1.42
N GLY A 23 -6.61 5.42 0.47
CA GLY A 23 -7.05 6.79 0.26
C GLY A 23 -8.55 6.88 -0.06
N ARG A 24 -9.03 6.08 -1.02
CA ARG A 24 -10.45 6.06 -1.41
C ARG A 24 -11.37 5.65 -0.26
N MET A 25 -10.97 4.65 0.53
CA MET A 25 -11.75 4.22 1.70
C MET A 25 -11.80 5.30 2.78
N LYS A 26 -10.71 6.04 3.00
CA LYS A 26 -10.68 7.19 3.91
C LYS A 26 -11.66 8.27 3.50
N ASP A 27 -11.69 8.58 2.22
CA ASP A 27 -12.55 9.64 1.69
C ASP A 27 -14.03 9.22 1.79
N ALA A 28 -14.36 7.98 1.46
CA ALA A 28 -15.70 7.42 1.68
C ALA A 28 -16.13 7.47 3.16
N SER A 29 -15.22 7.14 4.10
CA SER A 29 -15.49 7.24 5.55
C SER A 29 -15.82 8.67 5.99
N LYS A 30 -15.11 9.67 5.45
CA LYS A 30 -15.37 11.08 5.73
C LYS A 30 -16.70 11.56 5.12
N GLU A 31 -17.05 11.07 3.94
CA GLU A 31 -18.34 11.40 3.31
C GLU A 31 -19.50 10.82 4.12
N MET A 32 -19.37 9.58 4.60
CA MET A 32 -20.34 8.98 5.53
C MET A 32 -20.48 9.79 6.81
N SER A 33 -19.37 10.16 7.47
CA SER A 33 -19.44 10.94 8.73
C SER A 33 -20.02 12.35 8.54
N ARG A 34 -20.02 12.87 7.31
CA ARG A 34 -20.61 14.17 6.95
C ARG A 34 -22.08 14.06 6.58
N SER A 35 -22.57 12.87 6.25
CA SER A 35 -24.00 12.68 6.01
C SER A 35 -24.71 12.76 7.35
N ASP A 36 -25.51 13.82 7.50
CA ASP A 36 -26.25 14.12 8.73
C ASP A 36 -27.38 13.09 8.92
N SER A 37 -27.14 12.12 9.80
CA SER A 37 -28.10 11.07 10.14
C SER A 37 -29.35 11.62 10.84
N SER A 38 -29.29 12.84 11.39
CA SER A 38 -30.44 13.51 12.01
C SER A 38 -31.54 13.87 11.00
N GLN A 39 -31.21 13.97 9.70
CA GLN A 39 -32.21 14.21 8.65
C GLN A 39 -33.08 12.98 8.34
N MET A 40 -32.76 11.81 8.89
CA MET A 40 -33.50 10.57 8.63
C MET A 40 -34.77 10.44 9.48
N GLY A 41 -34.97 11.30 10.49
CA GLY A 41 -36.23 11.43 11.23
C GLY A 41 -36.62 10.23 12.12
N HIS A 42 -35.74 9.25 12.30
CA HIS A 42 -35.99 8.04 13.09
C HIS A 42 -34.78 7.71 13.98
N GLY A 43 -34.88 7.94 15.30
CA GLY A 43 -33.74 7.85 16.22
C GLY A 43 -33.03 6.48 16.24
N GLY A 44 -33.74 5.38 15.98
CA GLY A 44 -33.11 4.07 15.84
C GLY A 44 -32.24 3.91 14.58
N LEU A 45 -32.59 4.61 13.50
CA LEU A 45 -31.83 4.61 12.25
C LEU A 45 -30.61 5.53 12.37
N GLU A 46 -30.75 6.65 13.07
CA GLU A 46 -29.65 7.53 13.43
C GLU A 46 -28.59 6.79 14.25
N SER A 47 -28.99 6.08 15.31
CA SER A 47 -28.09 5.27 16.13
C SER A 47 -27.35 4.21 15.30
N ALA A 48 -28.07 3.49 14.42
CA ALA A 48 -27.46 2.46 13.57
C ALA A 48 -26.45 3.06 12.57
N CYS A 49 -26.73 4.24 12.02
CA CYS A 49 -25.80 4.95 11.13
C CYS A 49 -24.54 5.41 11.89
N ASN A 50 -24.68 5.88 13.13
CA ASN A 50 -23.55 6.29 13.96
C ASN A 50 -22.66 5.09 14.34
N ASP A 51 -23.28 3.98 14.79
CA ASP A 51 -22.55 2.74 15.12
C ASP A 51 -21.83 2.17 13.90
N PHE A 52 -22.46 2.25 12.72
CA PHE A 52 -21.82 1.87 11.46
C PHE A 52 -20.64 2.77 11.13
N ALA A 53 -20.78 4.09 11.27
CA ALA A 53 -19.69 5.04 11.00
C ALA A 53 -18.47 4.80 11.91
N ASP A 54 -18.70 4.58 13.22
CA ASP A 54 -17.64 4.33 14.18
C ASP A 54 -16.91 2.99 13.93
N SER A 55 -17.67 1.92 13.69
CA SER A 55 -17.09 0.62 13.36
C SER A 55 -16.34 0.62 12.03
N TRP A 56 -16.85 1.38 11.05
CA TRP A 56 -16.21 1.58 9.76
C TRP A 56 -14.90 2.34 9.89
N ASP A 57 -14.86 3.46 10.64
CA ASP A 57 -13.63 4.23 10.87
C ASP A 57 -12.57 3.39 11.60
N TYR A 58 -12.97 2.61 12.61
CA TYR A 58 -12.08 1.68 13.30
C TYR A 58 -11.50 0.63 12.36
N GLY A 59 -12.36 -0.07 11.62
CA GLY A 59 -11.95 -1.11 10.67
C GLY A 59 -11.03 -0.56 9.59
N PHE A 60 -11.36 0.61 9.06
CA PHE A 60 -10.51 1.34 8.12
C PHE A 60 -9.16 1.71 8.74
N GLY A 61 -9.14 2.18 9.98
CA GLY A 61 -7.91 2.48 10.71
C GLY A 61 -6.97 1.28 10.83
N GLN A 62 -7.51 0.09 11.09
CA GLN A 62 -6.73 -1.17 11.11
C GLN A 62 -6.20 -1.54 9.71
N LEU A 63 -7.05 -1.49 8.69
CA LEU A 63 -6.66 -1.74 7.30
C LEU A 63 -5.57 -0.77 6.83
N SER A 64 -5.65 0.51 7.20
CA SER A 64 -4.65 1.53 6.89
C SER A 64 -3.29 1.23 7.53
N LYS A 65 -3.27 0.72 8.78
CA LYS A 65 -2.03 0.30 9.44
C LYS A 65 -1.38 -0.89 8.73
N LEU A 66 -2.18 -1.90 8.40
CA LEU A 66 -1.73 -3.09 7.67
C LEU A 66 -1.16 -2.71 6.29
N THR A 67 -1.90 -1.93 5.50
CA THR A 67 -1.45 -1.48 4.17
C THR A 67 -0.18 -0.64 4.23
N LYS A 68 -0.02 0.22 5.23
CA LYS A 68 1.27 0.92 5.46
C LYS A 68 2.41 -0.04 5.76
N GLY A 69 2.17 -1.09 6.54
CA GLY A 69 3.16 -2.13 6.82
C GLY A 69 3.59 -2.86 5.55
N VAL A 70 2.61 -3.24 4.72
CA VAL A 70 2.86 -3.87 3.41
C VAL A 70 3.62 -2.95 2.46
N SER A 71 3.23 -1.66 2.37
CA SER A 71 3.94 -0.67 1.53
C SER A 71 5.40 -0.49 1.97
N LYS A 72 5.67 -0.41 3.28
CA LYS A 72 7.06 -0.35 3.79
C LYS A 72 7.86 -1.60 3.45
N PHE A 73 7.28 -2.78 3.65
CA PHE A 73 7.93 -4.04 3.30
C PHE A 73 8.23 -4.12 1.81
N ALA A 74 7.26 -3.75 0.98
CA ALA A 74 7.36 -3.70 -0.46
C ALA A 74 8.50 -2.79 -0.94
N ASN A 75 8.55 -1.55 -0.44
CA ASN A 75 9.62 -0.61 -0.77
C ASN A 75 11.00 -1.16 -0.37
N LYS A 76 11.12 -1.74 0.82
CA LYS A 76 12.37 -2.36 1.27
C LYS A 76 12.78 -3.55 0.39
N ALA A 77 11.84 -4.41 0.00
CA ALA A 77 12.12 -5.52 -0.89
C ALA A 77 12.61 -5.04 -2.28
N SER A 78 11.98 -4.00 -2.83
CA SER A 78 12.42 -3.36 -4.07
C SER A 78 13.86 -2.83 -3.97
N GLU A 79 14.20 -2.13 -2.89
CA GLU A 79 15.56 -1.64 -2.64
C GLU A 79 16.59 -2.78 -2.60
N GLU A 80 16.28 -3.87 -1.89
CA GLU A 80 17.19 -5.03 -1.81
C GLU A 80 17.35 -5.73 -3.17
N PHE A 81 16.29 -5.86 -3.96
CA PHE A 81 16.40 -6.40 -5.32
C PHE A 81 17.28 -5.54 -6.23
N LEU A 82 17.18 -4.20 -6.14
CA LEU A 82 18.02 -3.30 -6.92
C LEU A 82 19.49 -3.37 -6.50
N LYS A 83 19.77 -3.49 -5.19
CA LYS A 83 21.14 -3.69 -4.68
C LYS A 83 21.74 -5.01 -5.19
N LEU A 84 20.96 -6.09 -5.12
CA LEU A 84 21.37 -7.41 -5.63
C LEU A 84 21.62 -7.39 -7.14
N ASP A 85 20.76 -6.71 -7.91
CA ASP A 85 20.93 -6.53 -9.35
C ASP A 85 22.25 -5.83 -9.69
N GLN A 86 22.54 -4.74 -9.00
CA GLN A 86 23.76 -3.97 -9.20
C GLN A 86 25.00 -4.79 -8.81
N ALA A 87 24.97 -5.48 -7.67
CA ALA A 87 26.07 -6.33 -7.23
C ALA A 87 26.35 -7.46 -8.23
N LEU A 88 25.30 -8.12 -8.74
CA LEU A 88 25.43 -9.16 -9.76
C LEU A 88 26.04 -8.61 -11.05
N TYR A 89 25.56 -7.45 -11.51
CA TYR A 89 26.08 -6.79 -12.71
C TYR A 89 27.59 -6.46 -12.58
N ASP A 90 27.99 -5.88 -11.44
CA ASP A 90 29.37 -5.52 -11.20
C ASP A 90 30.30 -6.75 -11.17
N GLU A 91 29.84 -7.85 -10.57
CA GLU A 91 30.62 -9.09 -10.51
C GLU A 91 30.76 -9.77 -11.88
N LEU A 92 29.67 -9.83 -12.66
CA LEU A 92 29.71 -10.32 -14.04
C LEU A 92 30.63 -9.46 -14.92
N LYS A 93 30.62 -8.14 -14.75
CA LYS A 93 31.48 -7.21 -15.49
C LYS A 93 32.96 -7.38 -15.13
N LYS A 94 33.29 -7.63 -13.86
CA LYS A 94 34.66 -7.96 -13.44
C LYS A 94 35.13 -9.28 -14.04
N SER A 95 34.29 -10.32 -13.96
CA SER A 95 34.59 -11.64 -14.53
C SER A 95 34.84 -11.57 -16.04
N ALA A 96 33.98 -10.87 -16.77
CA ALA A 96 34.14 -10.67 -18.22
C ALA A 96 35.43 -9.93 -18.60
N ARG A 97 35.91 -9.00 -17.76
CA ARG A 97 37.19 -8.31 -17.96
C ARG A 97 38.39 -9.20 -17.65
N LYS A 98 38.27 -10.09 -16.66
CA LYS A 98 39.31 -11.04 -16.27
C LYS A 98 39.53 -12.12 -17.34
N ASN A 99 38.47 -12.56 -18.01
CA ASN A 99 38.53 -13.53 -19.12
C ASN A 99 39.07 -12.96 -20.45
N LYS A 100 39.27 -11.63 -20.56
CA LYS A 100 39.84 -10.97 -21.75
C LYS A 100 41.33 -10.63 -21.63
N LYS A 101 41.94 -10.93 -20.48
CA LYS A 101 43.39 -10.81 -20.23
C LYS A 101 44.00 -12.21 -20.21
#